data_AF-A0A1Y2MLQ5-F1
#
_entry.id   AF-A0A1Y2MLQ5-F1
#
_cell.length_a   1.000
_cell.length_b   1.000
_cell.length_c   1.000
_cell.angle_alpha   90.00
_cell.angle_beta   90.00
_cell.angle_gamma   90.00
#
_symmetry.space_group_name_H-M   'P 1'
#
loop_
_entity.id
_entity.type
_entity.pdbx_description
1 polymer ?
#
loop_
_entity_poly.entity_id
_entity_poly.type
_entity_poly.pdbx_seq_one_letter_code
_entity_poly.pdbx_strand_id
1 'polypeptide(L)'
;MIQGGHCLRYDVRAELVDTTYDTDPAKPFLDGEPIYEEHPYCWEPEQGFSTAQDVRRDAYWSVLGGAAGHTYGHHSVWQFNDGGDGELGARGNWVEALEFPGAGQMRHLRELMESLPFTRGQPNPSVLGSAAGSGAERIVANTASDGSYLLVYTPAGQGFSVDTSVVSGDPTAYWFDPRSGAFDEVDVTEDYTPPTDEDWLLLVEDAS
;
A
#
# COMPACT_ATOMS: atom_id res chain seq x y z
N MET A 1 -4.13 16.19 4.39
CA MET A 1 -4.97 15.17 3.74
C MET A 1 -4.75 15.32 2.25
N ILE A 2 -4.55 14.21 1.56
CA ILE A 2 -4.52 14.13 0.10
C ILE A 2 -5.77 13.37 -0.39
N GLN A 3 -6.03 13.45 -1.69
CA GLN A 3 -7.06 12.69 -2.37
C GLN A 3 -6.42 12.05 -3.60
N GLY A 4 -6.27 10.72 -3.59
CA GLY A 4 -5.71 9.95 -4.71
C GLY A 4 -6.63 9.92 -5.93
N GLY A 5 -7.95 10.00 -5.71
CA GLY A 5 -8.96 9.94 -6.76
C GLY A 5 -9.18 8.53 -7.31
N HIS A 6 -9.95 8.39 -8.39
CA HIS A 6 -10.43 7.09 -8.88
C HIS A 6 -9.91 6.71 -10.27
N CYS A 7 -8.74 7.25 -10.63
CA CYS A 7 -8.06 7.01 -11.89
C CYS A 7 -6.74 6.26 -11.65
N LEU A 8 -6.35 5.38 -12.56
CA LEU A 8 -5.04 4.69 -12.54
C LEU A 8 -3.87 5.62 -12.96
N ARG A 9 -3.75 6.79 -12.32
CA ARG A 9 -2.70 7.80 -12.57
C ARG A 9 -1.52 7.61 -11.62
N TYR A 10 -0.83 6.49 -11.76
CA TYR A 10 0.19 6.04 -10.82
C TYR A 10 1.30 7.06 -10.55
N ASP A 11 1.83 7.73 -11.58
CA ASP A 11 2.94 8.69 -11.38
C ASP A 11 2.46 9.97 -10.68
N VAL A 12 1.24 10.42 -10.98
CA VAL A 12 0.61 11.56 -10.27
C VAL A 12 0.36 11.19 -8.81
N ARG A 13 -0.03 9.94 -8.55
CA ARG A 13 -0.25 9.42 -7.21
C ARG A 13 1.04 9.36 -6.40
N ALA A 14 2.11 8.83 -6.99
CA ALA A 14 3.43 8.80 -6.37
C ALA A 14 3.94 10.23 -6.07
N GLU A 15 3.86 11.13 -7.05
CA GLU A 15 4.24 12.54 -6.86
C GLU A 15 3.41 13.22 -5.76
N LEU A 16 2.10 12.98 -5.68
CA LEU A 16 1.24 13.55 -4.65
C LEU A 16 1.65 13.11 -3.23
N VAL A 17 2.00 11.84 -3.05
CA VAL A 17 2.48 11.31 -1.76
C VAL A 17 3.85 11.90 -1.42
N ASP A 18 4.81 11.79 -2.35
CA ASP A 18 6.20 12.25 -2.14
C ASP A 18 6.24 13.76 -1.82
N THR A 19 5.56 14.58 -2.64
CA THR A 19 5.54 16.04 -2.45
C THR A 19 4.80 16.48 -1.19
N THR A 20 3.82 15.71 -0.72
CA THR A 20 3.12 16.02 0.53
C THR A 20 4.02 15.76 1.73
N TYR A 21 4.77 14.65 1.72
CA TYR A 21 5.73 14.32 2.76
C TYR A 21 6.88 15.36 2.82
N ASP A 22 7.38 15.79 1.67
CA ASP A 22 8.51 16.74 1.53
C ASP A 22 8.15 18.21 1.85
N THR A 23 6.94 18.50 2.30
CA THR A 23 6.56 19.86 2.73
C THR A 23 7.40 20.33 3.92
N ASP A 24 7.71 21.64 4.01
CA ASP A 24 8.44 22.23 5.13
C ASP A 24 7.60 23.33 5.84
N PRO A 25 7.24 23.15 7.12
CA PRO A 25 7.47 21.96 7.94
C PRO A 25 6.54 20.80 7.54
N ALA A 26 7.07 19.58 7.58
CA ALA A 26 6.31 18.38 7.33
C ALA A 26 5.18 18.25 8.37
N LYS A 27 3.98 17.90 7.91
CA LYS A 27 2.81 17.68 8.77
C LYS A 27 2.23 16.29 8.51
N PRO A 28 1.68 15.62 9.54
CA PRO A 28 0.95 14.39 9.34
C PRO A 28 -0.16 14.57 8.30
N PHE A 29 -0.26 13.61 7.38
CA PHE A 29 -1.31 13.56 6.38
C PHE A 29 -1.89 12.15 6.30
N LEU A 30 -3.05 12.07 5.68
CA LEU A 30 -3.77 10.84 5.36
C LEU A 30 -4.17 10.95 3.90
N ASP A 31 -4.22 9.83 3.19
CA ASP A 31 -5.07 9.77 2.03
C ASP A 31 -6.52 9.59 2.46
N GLY A 32 -7.31 10.64 2.28
CA GLY A 32 -8.69 10.69 2.73
C GLY A 32 -9.67 10.09 1.73
N GLU A 33 -9.28 10.00 0.45
CA GLU A 33 -10.11 9.51 -0.65
C GLU A 33 -9.21 8.91 -1.75
N PRO A 34 -8.71 7.67 -1.54
CA PRO A 34 -8.02 6.90 -2.57
C PRO A 34 -9.00 6.38 -3.62
N ILE A 35 -8.52 5.51 -4.51
CA ILE A 35 -9.42 4.70 -5.34
C ILE A 35 -10.33 3.85 -4.44
N TYR A 36 -11.64 3.95 -4.64
CA TYR A 36 -12.59 3.07 -3.96
C TYR A 36 -12.65 1.72 -4.65
N GLU A 37 -12.86 0.63 -3.94
CA GLU A 37 -13.13 -0.68 -4.53
C GLU A 37 -14.42 -0.63 -5.37
N GLU A 38 -14.43 -1.30 -6.53
CA GLU A 38 -15.58 -1.37 -7.45
C GLU A 38 -16.04 0.01 -8.00
N HIS A 39 -15.15 1.01 -8.01
CA HIS A 39 -15.40 2.29 -8.66
C HIS A 39 -15.01 2.21 -10.14
N PRO A 40 -15.82 2.71 -11.09
CA PRO A 40 -15.43 2.75 -12.49
C PRO A 40 -14.18 3.61 -12.68
N TYR A 41 -13.20 3.11 -13.42
CA TYR A 41 -11.95 3.85 -13.61
C TYR A 41 -12.22 5.19 -14.29
N CYS A 42 -11.80 6.28 -13.65
CA CYS A 42 -12.04 7.63 -14.13
C CYS A 42 -13.51 7.94 -14.47
N TRP A 43 -14.47 7.36 -13.75
CA TRP A 43 -15.92 7.52 -14.00
C TRP A 43 -16.40 6.96 -15.35
N GLU A 44 -15.62 6.08 -15.99
CA GLU A 44 -15.90 5.48 -17.30
C GLU A 44 -16.01 3.95 -17.16
N PRO A 45 -17.22 3.39 -16.90
CA PRO A 45 -17.43 1.95 -16.67
C PRO A 45 -16.89 1.03 -17.77
N GLU A 46 -16.80 1.52 -19.01
CA GLU A 46 -16.27 0.82 -20.18
C GLU A 46 -14.77 0.54 -20.06
N GLN A 47 -14.05 1.30 -19.23
CA GLN A 47 -12.64 1.07 -18.92
C GLN A 47 -12.43 0.00 -17.83
N GLY A 48 -13.50 -0.45 -17.18
CA GLY A 48 -13.46 -1.39 -16.07
C GLY A 48 -13.60 -0.71 -14.72
N PHE A 49 -13.37 -1.50 -13.66
CA PHE A 49 -13.61 -1.12 -12.27
C PHE A 49 -12.41 -1.51 -11.42
N SER A 50 -12.13 -0.68 -10.43
CA SER A 50 -11.05 -0.87 -9.48
C SER A 50 -11.20 -2.14 -8.65
N THR A 51 -10.07 -2.78 -8.40
CA THR A 51 -9.96 -4.06 -7.73
C THR A 51 -9.43 -3.90 -6.31
N ALA A 52 -9.51 -4.96 -5.51
CA ALA A 52 -8.86 -5.01 -4.20
C ALA A 52 -7.33 -4.76 -4.27
N GLN A 53 -6.66 -5.17 -5.35
CA GLN A 53 -5.23 -4.92 -5.55
C GLN A 53 -4.94 -3.44 -5.79
N ASP A 54 -5.81 -2.72 -6.52
CA ASP A 54 -5.67 -1.27 -6.72
C ASP A 54 -5.78 -0.53 -5.38
N VAL A 55 -6.75 -0.93 -4.56
CA VAL A 55 -6.94 -0.40 -3.19
C VAL A 55 -5.70 -0.67 -2.32
N ARG A 56 -5.21 -1.91 -2.27
CA ARG A 56 -4.00 -2.25 -1.50
C ARG A 56 -2.81 -1.44 -1.96
N ARG A 57 -2.58 -1.32 -3.28
CA ARG A 57 -1.49 -0.50 -3.83
C ARG A 57 -1.53 0.94 -3.34
N ASP A 58 -2.68 1.60 -3.45
CA ASP A 58 -2.84 2.97 -2.96
C ASP A 58 -2.63 3.10 -1.46
N ALA A 59 -3.04 2.08 -0.68
CA ALA A 59 -2.87 2.03 0.76
C ALA A 59 -1.39 1.89 1.17
N TYR A 60 -0.69 0.89 0.64
CA TYR A 60 0.73 0.65 0.94
C TYR A 60 1.62 1.78 0.40
N TRP A 61 1.37 2.29 -0.81
CA TRP A 61 2.10 3.46 -1.31
C TRP A 61 1.92 4.69 -0.42
N SER A 62 0.70 4.96 0.04
CA SER A 62 0.44 6.09 0.93
C SER A 62 1.16 5.94 2.27
N VAL A 63 1.02 4.79 2.93
CA VAL A 63 1.54 4.58 4.29
C VAL A 63 3.06 4.47 4.29
N LEU A 64 3.66 3.68 3.39
CA LEU A 64 5.13 3.59 3.29
C LEU A 64 5.73 4.90 2.76
N GLY A 65 4.95 5.68 2.01
CA GLY A 65 5.26 7.05 1.60
C GLY A 65 5.07 8.11 2.70
N GLY A 66 4.82 7.70 3.95
CA GLY A 66 4.87 8.59 5.12
C GLY A 66 3.52 9.14 5.56
N ALA A 67 2.41 8.69 4.98
CA ALA A 67 1.09 8.99 5.52
C ALA A 67 0.91 8.35 6.91
N ALA A 68 0.22 9.06 7.80
CA ALA A 68 -0.08 8.60 9.15
C ALA A 68 -1.15 7.49 9.21
N GLY A 69 -1.63 7.02 8.05
CA GLY A 69 -2.73 6.09 7.89
C GLY A 69 -3.39 6.22 6.52
N HIS A 70 -4.51 5.52 6.34
CA HIS A 70 -5.24 5.42 5.08
C HIS A 70 -6.74 5.29 5.32
N THR A 71 -7.56 5.88 4.44
CA THR A 71 -9.01 5.72 4.44
C THR A 71 -9.43 4.82 3.29
N TYR A 72 -10.04 3.67 3.60
CA TYR A 72 -10.67 2.81 2.60
C TYR A 72 -12.03 3.35 2.15
N GLY A 73 -12.39 3.08 0.91
CA GLY A 73 -13.78 3.21 0.45
C GLY A 73 -14.15 2.18 -0.58
N HIS A 74 -15.46 1.96 -0.70
CA HIS A 74 -16.07 1.09 -1.70
C HIS A 74 -17.19 1.85 -2.36
N HIS A 75 -17.31 1.75 -3.69
CA HIS A 75 -18.22 2.59 -4.48
C HIS A 75 -19.68 2.48 -4.05
N SER A 76 -20.15 1.26 -3.77
CA SER A 76 -21.52 1.02 -3.28
C SER A 76 -21.73 1.37 -1.81
N VAL A 77 -20.68 1.31 -0.97
CA VAL A 77 -20.79 1.52 0.49
C VAL A 77 -20.92 3.00 0.83
N TRP A 78 -20.09 3.88 0.25
CA TRP A 78 -20.08 5.31 0.63
C TRP A 78 -21.43 5.99 0.39
N GLN A 79 -22.18 5.50 -0.60
CA GLN A 79 -23.49 6.01 -1.00
C GLN A 79 -24.67 5.17 -0.50
N PHE A 80 -24.42 4.09 0.25
CA PHE A 80 -25.44 3.15 0.70
C PHE A 80 -26.34 2.62 -0.45
N ASN A 81 -25.74 2.24 -1.58
CA ASN A 81 -26.50 1.78 -2.74
C ASN A 81 -27.35 0.55 -2.38
N ASP A 82 -28.65 0.61 -2.60
CA ASP A 82 -29.60 -0.46 -2.23
C ASP A 82 -29.72 -1.56 -3.29
N GLY A 83 -28.94 -1.46 -4.38
CA GLY A 83 -28.99 -2.36 -5.53
C GLY A 83 -29.80 -1.81 -6.70
N GLY A 84 -30.36 -0.60 -6.57
CA GLY A 84 -30.98 0.15 -7.67
C GLY A 84 -29.97 0.91 -8.53
N ASP A 85 -30.45 1.99 -9.16
CA ASP A 85 -29.65 2.89 -9.98
C ASP A 85 -28.78 3.79 -9.08
N GLY A 86 -27.63 3.26 -8.66
CA GLY A 86 -26.67 3.98 -7.83
C GLY A 86 -25.94 5.10 -8.57
N GLU A 87 -25.44 6.07 -7.80
CA GLU A 87 -24.67 7.20 -8.30
C GLU A 87 -23.40 6.73 -9.02
N LEU A 88 -23.07 7.42 -10.13
CA LEU A 88 -21.82 7.24 -10.87
C LEU A 88 -21.55 5.77 -11.27
N GLY A 89 -22.61 5.04 -11.63
CA GLY A 89 -22.50 3.66 -12.12
C GLY A 89 -22.21 2.63 -11.04
N ALA A 90 -22.59 2.90 -9.78
CA ALA A 90 -22.43 1.94 -8.69
C ALA A 90 -23.20 0.63 -8.95
N ARG A 91 -22.59 -0.47 -8.52
CA ARG A 91 -23.06 -1.83 -8.79
C ARG A 91 -23.35 -2.55 -7.49
N GLY A 92 -24.38 -3.40 -7.49
CA GLY A 92 -24.71 -4.25 -6.34
C GLY A 92 -25.19 -3.48 -5.11
N ASN A 93 -25.35 -4.19 -4.00
CA ASN A 93 -25.89 -3.66 -2.76
C ASN A 93 -24.77 -3.36 -1.74
N TRP A 94 -24.91 -2.27 -0.97
CA TRP A 94 -23.90 -1.85 0.00
C TRP A 94 -23.67 -2.85 1.13
N VAL A 95 -24.68 -3.64 1.51
CA VAL A 95 -24.55 -4.67 2.55
C VAL A 95 -23.67 -5.81 2.04
N GLU A 96 -23.87 -6.24 0.79
CA GLU A 96 -23.03 -7.25 0.15
C GLU A 96 -21.61 -6.74 -0.08
N ALA A 97 -21.48 -5.45 -0.40
CA ALA A 97 -20.19 -4.79 -0.59
C ALA A 97 -19.30 -4.76 0.67
N LEU A 98 -19.87 -4.93 1.87
CA LEU A 98 -19.08 -5.04 3.11
C LEU A 98 -18.20 -6.30 3.14
N GLU A 99 -18.56 -7.32 2.36
CA GLU A 99 -17.84 -8.61 2.30
C GLU A 99 -16.80 -8.64 1.17
N PHE A 100 -16.58 -7.53 0.46
CA PHE A 100 -15.58 -7.47 -0.60
C PHE A 100 -14.15 -7.57 -0.03
N PRO A 101 -13.21 -8.16 -0.79
CA PRO A 101 -11.88 -8.47 -0.28
C PRO A 101 -11.14 -7.23 0.26
N GLY A 102 -11.21 -6.08 -0.41
CA GLY A 102 -10.53 -4.87 0.02
C GLY A 102 -10.93 -4.43 1.43
N ALA A 103 -12.22 -4.50 1.77
CA ALA A 103 -12.72 -4.16 3.11
C ALA A 103 -12.08 -5.01 4.20
N GLY A 104 -11.99 -6.33 3.96
CA GLY A 104 -11.37 -7.27 4.89
C GLY A 104 -9.85 -7.12 4.98
N GLN A 105 -9.18 -6.72 3.90
CA GLN A 105 -7.72 -6.68 3.81
C GLN A 105 -7.08 -5.45 4.47
N MET A 106 -7.81 -4.34 4.60
CA MET A 106 -7.27 -3.12 5.23
C MET A 106 -6.89 -3.29 6.70
N ARG A 107 -7.47 -4.29 7.38
CA ARG A 107 -7.04 -4.67 8.74
C ARG A 107 -5.58 -5.11 8.78
N HIS A 108 -5.07 -5.76 7.72
CA HIS A 108 -3.73 -6.34 7.70
C HIS A 108 -2.66 -5.26 7.63
N LEU A 109 -2.91 -4.21 6.85
CA LEU A 109 -2.07 -3.00 6.86
C LEU A 109 -2.02 -2.38 8.27
N ARG A 110 -3.17 -2.24 8.92
CA ARG A 110 -3.23 -1.70 10.29
C ARG A 110 -2.48 -2.58 11.28
N GLU A 111 -2.73 -3.88 11.27
CA GLU A 111 -2.10 -4.87 12.16
C GLU A 111 -0.56 -4.86 12.00
N LEU A 112 -0.06 -4.84 10.76
CA LEU A 112 1.38 -4.73 10.45
C LEU A 112 2.00 -3.43 10.97
N MET A 113 1.37 -2.27 10.68
CA MET A 113 1.95 -1.00 11.11
C MET A 113 1.86 -0.82 12.63
N GLU A 114 0.83 -1.35 13.29
CA GLU A 114 0.71 -1.32 14.75
C GLU A 114 1.66 -2.30 15.47
N SER A 115 2.17 -3.34 14.78
CA SER A 115 3.18 -4.24 15.34
C SER A 115 4.60 -3.65 15.31
N LEU A 116 4.83 -2.61 14.51
CA LEU A 116 6.12 -1.94 14.35
C LEU A 116 6.14 -0.59 15.08
N PRO A 117 7.32 -0.02 15.41
CA PRO A 117 7.44 1.36 15.88
C PRO A 117 7.19 2.36 14.73
N PHE A 118 6.00 2.34 14.13
CA PHE A 118 5.69 3.02 12.85
C PHE A 118 5.97 4.53 12.86
N THR A 119 5.86 5.20 14.01
CA THR A 119 6.15 6.63 14.15
C THR A 119 7.61 6.99 13.90
N ARG A 120 8.51 5.99 13.86
CA ARG A 120 9.92 6.12 13.50
C ARG A 120 10.18 5.88 12.01
N GLY A 121 9.17 5.40 11.27
CA GLY A 121 9.26 5.05 9.86
C GLY A 121 9.32 6.27 8.97
N GLN A 122 10.12 6.18 7.91
CA GLN A 122 10.31 7.24 6.92
C GLN A 122 10.43 6.61 5.53
N PRO A 123 9.84 7.24 4.48
CA PRO A 123 10.08 6.83 3.10
C PRO A 123 11.58 6.87 2.81
N ASN A 124 12.13 5.77 2.28
CA ASN A 124 13.55 5.66 2.04
C ASN A 124 13.85 4.86 0.76
N PRO A 125 13.56 5.42 -0.44
CA PRO A 125 13.82 4.71 -1.69
C PRO A 125 15.32 4.48 -1.96
N SER A 126 16.22 5.12 -1.20
CA SER A 126 17.67 5.00 -1.39
C SER A 126 18.24 3.64 -1.00
N VAL A 127 17.48 2.84 -0.22
CA VAL A 127 17.87 1.48 0.15
C VAL A 127 17.65 0.47 -0.98
N LEU A 128 16.89 0.82 -2.02
CA LEU A 128 16.70 -0.05 -3.17
C LEU A 128 18.00 -0.08 -4.01
N GLY A 129 18.61 -1.27 -4.12
CA GLY A 129 19.75 -1.52 -5.00
C GLY A 129 19.36 -1.67 -6.47
N SER A 130 18.09 -1.94 -6.75
CA SER A 130 17.51 -1.98 -8.09
C SER A 130 16.66 -0.73 -8.37
N ALA A 131 16.32 -0.49 -9.63
CA ALA A 131 15.39 0.59 -9.99
C ALA A 131 14.02 0.34 -9.34
N ALA A 132 13.42 1.38 -8.75
CA ALA A 132 12.10 1.31 -8.13
C ALA A 132 10.95 1.06 -9.14
N GLY A 133 11.22 1.08 -10.45
CA GLY A 133 10.18 1.02 -11.48
C GLY A 133 9.34 2.30 -11.54
N SER A 134 8.21 2.22 -12.25
CA SER A 134 7.27 3.32 -12.46
C SER A 134 5.86 2.76 -12.72
N GLY A 135 4.86 3.63 -12.81
CA GLY A 135 3.51 3.16 -13.12
C GLY A 135 2.98 2.20 -12.05
N ALA A 136 2.20 1.20 -12.47
CA ALA A 136 1.59 0.22 -11.59
C ALA A 136 2.60 -0.61 -10.79
N GLU A 137 3.84 -0.72 -11.28
CA GLU A 137 4.90 -1.58 -10.77
C GLU A 137 5.89 -0.84 -9.85
N ARG A 138 5.60 0.41 -9.47
CA ARG A 138 6.49 1.17 -8.60
C ARG A 138 6.64 0.49 -7.23
N ILE A 139 7.87 0.14 -6.89
CA ILE A 139 8.29 -0.35 -5.58
C ILE A 139 8.51 0.84 -4.65
N VAL A 140 8.07 0.71 -3.40
CA VAL A 140 8.30 1.71 -2.36
C VAL A 140 8.98 1.07 -1.16
N ALA A 141 9.85 1.81 -0.50
CA ALA A 141 10.59 1.37 0.67
C ALA A 141 10.43 2.36 1.83
N ASN A 142 10.36 1.83 3.05
CA ASN A 142 10.27 2.59 4.30
C ASN A 142 11.21 1.99 5.33
N THR A 143 11.93 2.84 6.07
CA THR A 143 12.86 2.39 7.12
C THR A 143 12.61 3.11 8.42
N ALA A 144 12.79 2.42 9.54
CA ALA A 144 12.80 3.04 10.85
C ALA A 144 14.09 3.85 11.07
N SER A 145 13.96 5.07 11.57
CA SER A 145 15.08 5.96 11.93
C SER A 145 16.05 5.40 12.97
N ASP A 146 15.64 4.40 13.75
CA ASP A 146 16.47 3.72 14.75
C ASP A 146 17.01 2.37 14.27
N GLY A 147 16.78 2.01 13.01
CA GLY A 147 17.24 0.74 12.44
C GLY A 147 16.42 -0.48 12.87
N SER A 148 15.26 -0.31 13.52
CA SER A 148 14.44 -1.43 13.99
C SER A 148 13.76 -2.24 12.87
N TYR A 149 13.44 -1.60 11.74
CA TYR A 149 12.85 -2.31 10.59
C TYR A 149 13.11 -1.62 9.25
N LEU A 150 12.94 -2.41 8.19
CA LEU A 150 12.84 -2.04 6.78
C LEU A 150 11.60 -2.72 6.20
N LEU A 151 10.79 -1.97 5.44
CA LEU A 151 9.66 -2.45 4.67
C LEU A 151 9.90 -2.17 3.19
N VAL A 152 9.64 -3.13 2.31
CA VAL A 152 9.61 -2.93 0.86
C VAL A 152 8.33 -3.52 0.27
N TYR A 153 7.51 -2.71 -0.40
CA TYR A 153 6.29 -3.17 -1.05
C TYR A 153 6.46 -3.26 -2.56
N THR A 154 6.16 -4.43 -3.12
CA THR A 154 6.15 -4.72 -4.56
C THR A 154 4.72 -5.01 -5.01
N PRO A 155 4.10 -4.15 -5.85
CA PRO A 155 2.68 -4.27 -6.18
C PRO A 155 2.32 -5.37 -7.20
N ALA A 156 3.30 -5.92 -7.92
CA ALA A 156 3.06 -6.84 -9.04
C ALA A 156 4.09 -7.99 -9.09
N GLY A 157 4.63 -8.39 -7.94
CA GLY A 157 5.49 -9.56 -7.81
C GLY A 157 6.88 -9.45 -8.45
N GLN A 158 7.28 -8.26 -8.89
CA GLN A 158 8.63 -8.05 -9.41
C GLN A 158 9.66 -8.17 -8.28
N GLY A 159 10.76 -8.86 -8.59
CA GLY A 159 11.93 -8.94 -7.73
C GLY A 159 12.69 -7.63 -7.64
N PHE A 160 13.46 -7.47 -6.57
CA PHE A 160 14.24 -6.26 -6.29
C PHE A 160 15.48 -6.58 -5.47
N SER A 161 16.46 -5.67 -5.54
CA SER A 161 17.62 -5.68 -4.64
C SER A 161 17.44 -4.61 -3.57
N VAL A 162 17.84 -4.88 -2.33
CA VAL A 162 17.70 -3.95 -1.20
C VAL A 162 18.88 -4.06 -0.21
N ASP A 163 19.33 -2.92 0.29
CA ASP A 163 20.30 -2.84 1.37
C ASP A 163 19.64 -3.14 2.73
N THR A 164 19.80 -4.38 3.21
CA THR A 164 19.30 -4.82 4.51
C THR A 164 20.19 -4.39 5.67
N SER A 165 21.39 -3.85 5.42
CA SER A 165 22.31 -3.40 6.47
C SER A 165 21.84 -2.15 7.22
N VAL A 166 20.77 -1.52 6.73
CA VAL A 166 20.06 -0.43 7.41
C VAL A 166 19.32 -0.89 8.66
N VAL A 167 19.05 -2.20 8.79
CA VAL A 167 18.47 -2.80 9.99
C VAL A 167 19.59 -3.22 10.94
N SER A 168 19.49 -2.85 12.21
CA SER A 168 20.49 -3.16 13.23
C SER A 168 20.38 -4.61 13.74
N GLY A 169 21.40 -5.04 14.49
CA GLY A 169 21.33 -6.28 15.27
C GLY A 169 21.49 -7.54 14.42
N ASP A 170 20.67 -8.55 14.70
CA ASP A 170 20.59 -9.84 14.00
C ASP A 170 19.24 -9.90 13.27
N PRO A 171 19.16 -9.36 12.05
CA PRO A 171 17.87 -9.17 11.37
C PRO A 171 17.25 -10.50 10.97
N THR A 172 15.92 -10.54 10.99
CA THR A 172 15.10 -11.59 10.37
C THR A 172 14.27 -10.98 9.24
N ALA A 173 13.96 -11.77 8.22
CA ALA A 173 13.19 -11.31 7.07
C ALA A 173 11.95 -12.18 6.84
N TYR A 174 10.86 -11.54 6.42
CA TYR A 174 9.58 -12.17 6.14
C TYR A 174 8.96 -11.61 4.86
N TRP A 175 8.37 -12.49 4.07
CA TRP A 175 7.31 -12.10 3.16
C TRP A 175 6.01 -11.95 3.94
N PHE A 176 5.40 -10.78 3.84
CA PHE A 176 4.06 -10.50 4.32
C PHE A 176 3.09 -10.48 3.15
N ASP A 177 2.03 -11.30 3.24
CA ASP A 177 0.95 -11.32 2.26
C ASP A 177 -0.13 -10.29 2.64
N PRO A 178 -0.26 -9.17 1.89
CA PRO A 178 -1.22 -8.12 2.22
C PRO A 178 -2.69 -8.55 2.01
N ARG A 179 -2.94 -9.70 1.36
CA ARG A 179 -4.28 -10.25 1.11
C ARG A 179 -4.78 -11.12 2.26
N SER A 180 -3.87 -11.69 3.05
CA SER A 180 -4.19 -12.66 4.11
C SER A 180 -3.65 -12.29 5.48
N GLY A 181 -2.67 -11.38 5.55
CA GLY A 181 -1.94 -11.02 6.76
C GLY A 181 -0.93 -12.09 7.22
N ALA A 182 -0.63 -13.08 6.38
CA ALA A 182 0.31 -14.15 6.70
C ALA A 182 1.76 -13.67 6.56
N PHE A 183 2.65 -14.27 7.36
CA PHE A 183 4.09 -14.08 7.30
C PHE A 183 4.76 -15.40 6.95
N ASP A 184 5.67 -15.37 5.99
CA ASP A 184 6.53 -16.48 5.61
C ASP A 184 8.00 -16.05 5.77
N GLU A 185 8.71 -16.69 6.70
CA GLU A 185 10.13 -16.40 6.97
C GLU A 185 11.01 -16.73 5.76
N VAL A 186 11.98 -15.87 5.48
CA VAL A 186 12.97 -16.02 4.40
C VAL A 186 14.36 -15.63 4.88
N ASP A 187 15.38 -16.13 4.18
CA ASP A 187 16.76 -15.75 4.46
C ASP A 187 16.99 -14.26 4.20
N VAL A 188 17.71 -13.60 5.12
CA VAL A 188 18.20 -12.23 4.88
C VAL A 188 19.23 -12.25 3.76
N THR A 189 18.90 -11.58 2.66
CA THR A 189 19.73 -11.46 1.45
C THR A 189 19.65 -10.04 0.89
N GLU A 190 20.39 -9.77 -0.19
CA GLU A 190 20.33 -8.53 -0.96
C GLU A 190 19.24 -8.59 -2.04
N ASP A 191 19.02 -9.75 -2.65
CA ASP A 191 18.08 -9.93 -3.77
C ASP A 191 16.86 -10.76 -3.38
N TYR A 192 15.68 -10.19 -3.55
CA TYR A 192 14.40 -10.81 -3.19
C TYR A 192 13.55 -11.07 -4.43
N THR A 193 12.98 -12.28 -4.50
CA THR A 193 11.96 -12.66 -5.48
C THR A 193 10.66 -12.96 -4.74
N PRO A 194 9.58 -12.21 -4.99
CA PRO A 194 8.28 -12.46 -4.37
C PRO A 194 7.76 -13.87 -4.66
N PRO A 195 6.95 -14.46 -3.76
CA PRO A 195 6.43 -15.82 -3.93
C PRO A 195 5.58 -16.02 -5.18
N THR A 196 4.90 -14.97 -5.66
CA THR A 196 4.03 -14.99 -6.85
C THR A 196 4.02 -13.64 -7.56
N ASP A 197 3.42 -13.58 -8.75
CA ASP A 197 3.20 -12.36 -9.57
C ASP A 197 2.10 -11.42 -8.98
N GLU A 198 1.95 -11.39 -7.66
CA GLU A 198 0.94 -10.61 -6.94
C GLU A 198 1.63 -9.57 -6.03
N ASP A 199 0.86 -8.78 -5.28
CA ASP A 199 1.46 -7.83 -4.35
C ASP A 199 2.00 -8.51 -3.08
N TRP A 200 3.20 -8.10 -2.67
CA TRP A 200 3.90 -8.61 -1.50
C TRP A 200 4.61 -7.47 -0.78
N LEU A 201 4.83 -7.66 0.52
CA LEU A 201 5.67 -6.78 1.31
C LEU A 201 6.80 -7.60 1.93
N LEU A 202 8.04 -7.15 1.78
CA LEU A 202 9.17 -7.65 2.54
C LEU A 202 9.27 -6.85 3.83
N LEU A 203 9.26 -7.54 4.97
CA LEU A 203 9.65 -7.00 6.27
C LEU A 203 11.04 -7.54 6.62
N VAL A 204 11.97 -6.67 6.97
CA VAL A 204 13.21 -7.03 7.66
C VAL A 204 13.21 -6.31 9.01
N GLU A 205 13.36 -7.03 10.10
CA GLU A 205 13.30 -6.47 11.45
C GLU A 205 14.40 -7.03 12.36
N ASP A 206 14.85 -6.22 13.32
CA ASP A 206 15.77 -6.65 14.37
C ASP A 206 15.04 -7.62 15.32
N ALA A 207 15.54 -8.85 15.44
CA ALA A 207 14.93 -9.88 16.29
C ALA A 207 15.25 -9.73 17.80
N SER A 208 15.97 -8.66 18.17
CA SER A 208 16.57 -8.45 19.50
C SER A 208 15.69 -7.72 20.52
#